data_AF-A0A550I8J8-F1
#
_entry.id   AF-A0A550I8J8-F1
#
_cell.length_a   1.000
_cell.length_b   1.000
_cell.length_c   1.000
_cell.angle_alpha   90.00
_cell.angle_beta   90.00
_cell.angle_gamma   90.00
#
_symmetry.space_group_name_H-M   'P 1'
#
loop_
_entity.id
_entity.type
_entity.pdbx_description
1 polymer ?
#
loop_
_entity_poly.entity_id
_entity_poly.type
_entity_poly.pdbx_seq_one_letter_code
_entity_poly.pdbx_strand_id
1 'polypeptide(L)'
;MNEKNKIKGSFNTGFVFGKRNYTFMFIGIGVIVLGFILMSGGGSEDPNEFNEAIYNFQRIRLAPALVLIGFAIEVYAILLNPHKK
;
A
#
# COMPACT_ATOMS: atom_id res chain seq x y z
N MET A 1 -25.43 10.98 48.97
CA MET A 1 -25.20 9.60 48.48
C MET A 1 -24.65 9.68 47.07
N ASN A 2 -23.45 9.12 46.91
CA ASN A 2 -22.42 9.37 45.90
C ASN A 2 -22.82 9.40 44.42
N GLU A 3 -22.32 10.44 43.75
CA GLU A 3 -21.34 10.34 42.65
C GLU A 3 -21.55 9.20 41.64
N LYS A 4 -22.51 9.38 40.74
CA LYS A 4 -22.53 8.65 39.45
C LYS A 4 -21.86 9.51 38.38
N ASN A 5 -20.58 9.81 38.57
CA ASN A 5 -19.70 10.26 37.49
C ASN A 5 -19.50 9.08 36.52
N LYS A 6 -20.46 8.89 35.61
CA LYS A 6 -20.27 8.02 34.44
C LYS A 6 -19.14 8.64 33.63
N ILE A 7 -17.95 8.06 33.75
CA ILE A 7 -16.84 8.26 32.82
C ILE A 7 -17.35 7.85 31.44
N LYS A 8 -17.89 8.81 30.69
CA LYS A 8 -18.07 8.68 29.25
C LYS A 8 -16.67 8.80 28.66
N GLY A 9 -15.93 7.69 28.66
CA GLY A 9 -14.81 7.52 27.76
C GLY A 9 -15.37 7.60 26.35
N SER A 10 -15.42 8.81 25.79
CA SER A 10 -15.67 9.01 24.37
C SER A 10 -14.46 8.40 23.68
N PHE A 11 -14.56 7.12 23.31
CA PHE A 11 -13.76 6.57 22.23
C PHE A 11 -14.17 7.36 21.00
N ASN A 12 -13.50 8.50 20.81
CA ASN A 12 -13.47 9.17 19.53
C ASN A 12 -12.74 8.20 18.61
N THR A 13 -13.49 7.25 18.04
CA THR A 13 -13.10 6.52 16.83
C THR A 13 -13.16 7.51 15.66
N GLY A 14 -12.51 8.66 15.83
CA GLY A 14 -12.24 9.58 14.74
C GLY A 14 -11.33 8.82 13.81
N PHE A 15 -11.79 8.61 12.58
CA PHE A 15 -10.93 8.09 11.53
C PHE A 15 -9.64 8.91 11.53
N VAL A 16 -8.50 8.23 11.72
CA VAL A 16 -7.18 8.87 11.80
C VAL A 16 -6.89 9.67 10.53
N PHE A 17 -7.47 9.24 9.42
CA PHE A 17 -7.39 9.90 8.12
C PHE A 17 -8.78 10.18 7.54
N GLY A 18 -8.85 11.17 6.64
CA GLY A 18 -10.09 11.49 5.92
C GLY A 18 -10.46 10.39 4.91
N LYS A 19 -11.74 10.31 4.54
CA LYS A 19 -12.25 9.34 3.55
C LYS A 19 -11.42 9.33 2.25
N ARG A 20 -10.97 10.51 1.80
CA ARG A 20 -10.15 10.67 0.59
C ARG A 20 -8.77 10.00 0.72
N ASN A 21 -8.13 10.07 1.88
CA ASN A 21 -6.85 9.43 2.15
C ASN A 21 -6.96 7.90 2.07
N TYR A 22 -8.01 7.35 2.69
CA TYR A 22 -8.28 5.91 2.62
C TYR A 22 -8.43 5.43 1.17
N THR A 23 -9.08 6.22 0.30
CA THR A 23 -9.16 5.89 -1.13
C THR A 23 -7.78 5.83 -1.79
N PHE A 24 -6.89 6.80 -1.50
CA PHE A 24 -5.53 6.78 -2.04
C PHE A 24 -4.69 5.62 -1.48
N MET A 25 -4.86 5.23 -0.23
CA MET A 25 -4.23 4.03 0.35
C MET A 25 -4.70 2.74 -0.36
N PHE A 26 -6.00 2.59 -0.64
CA PHE A 26 -6.45 1.41 -1.39
C PHE A 26 -5.83 1.35 -2.79
N ILE A 27 -5.64 2.50 -3.45
CA ILE A 27 -4.98 2.58 -4.75
C ILE A 27 -3.48 2.22 -4.61
N GLY A 28 -2.78 2.75 -3.60
CA GLY A 28 -1.37 2.46 -3.33
C GLY A 28 -1.12 0.97 -3.10
N ILE A 29 -1.90 0.35 -2.22
CA ILE A 29 -1.87 -1.10 -1.99
C ILE A 29 -2.10 -1.87 -3.30
N GLY A 30 -3.08 -1.49 -4.11
CA GLY A 30 -3.36 -2.14 -5.40
C GLY A 30 -2.15 -2.10 -6.34
N VAL A 31 -1.45 -0.96 -6.42
CA VAL A 31 -0.24 -0.80 -7.24
C VAL A 31 0.92 -1.66 -6.71
N ILE A 32 1.11 -1.72 -5.38
CA ILE A 32 2.13 -2.56 -4.76
C ILE A 32 1.88 -4.04 -5.09
N VAL A 33 0.64 -4.50 -4.92
CA VAL A 33 0.24 -5.89 -5.22
C VAL A 33 0.49 -6.23 -6.69
N LEU A 34 0.11 -5.34 -7.62
CA LEU A 34 0.41 -5.48 -9.05
C LEU A 34 1.91 -5.58 -9.33
N GLY A 35 2.72 -4.75 -8.67
CA GLY A 35 4.19 -4.80 -8.78
C GLY A 35 4.77 -6.15 -8.35
N PHE A 36 4.29 -6.72 -7.24
CA PHE A 36 4.71 -8.04 -6.78
C PHE A 36 4.24 -9.17 -7.70
N ILE A 37 3.01 -9.10 -8.24
CA ILE A 37 2.51 -10.09 -9.21
C ILE A 37 3.36 -10.10 -10.49
N LEU A 38 3.77 -8.92 -10.98
CA LEU A 38 4.66 -8.82 -12.13
C LEU A 38 6.04 -9.43 -11.86
N MET A 39 6.53 -9.31 -10.62
CA MET A 39 7.79 -9.92 -10.18
C MET A 39 7.72 -11.45 -10.12
N SER A 40 6.57 -12.03 -9.75
CA SER A 40 6.43 -13.49 -9.57
C SER A 40 6.29 -14.28 -10.88
N GLY A 41 5.92 -13.65 -12.00
CA GLY A 41 5.45 -14.35 -13.20
C GLY A 41 6.52 -14.87 -14.19
N GLY A 42 7.75 -15.17 -13.76
CA GLY A 42 8.87 -15.46 -14.68
C GLY A 42 9.77 -16.64 -14.31
N GLY A 43 9.42 -17.46 -13.30
CA GLY A 43 10.22 -18.63 -12.93
C GLY A 43 10.18 -19.71 -14.02
N SER A 44 11.35 -20.20 -14.44
CA SER A 44 11.47 -21.39 -15.28
C SER A 44 11.20 -22.63 -14.42
N GLU A 45 10.45 -23.61 -14.93
CA GLU A 45 10.21 -24.88 -14.21
C GLU A 45 11.45 -25.79 -14.19
N ASP A 46 12.40 -25.56 -15.11
CA ASP A 46 13.68 -26.27 -15.17
C ASP A 46 14.84 -25.37 -14.72
N PRO A 47 15.51 -25.68 -13.59
CA PRO A 47 16.64 -24.90 -13.06
C PRO A 47 17.92 -25.00 -13.91
N ASN A 48 17.94 -25.86 -14.93
CA ASN A 48 19.06 -26.05 -15.85
C ASN A 48 18.85 -25.38 -17.22
N GLU A 49 17.69 -24.79 -17.50
CA GLU A 49 17.47 -23.95 -18.68
C GLU A 49 17.58 -22.46 -18.33
N PHE A 50 18.54 -21.79 -18.96
CA PHE A 50 18.65 -20.33 -18.92
C PHE A 50 17.47 -19.74 -19.71
N ASN A 51 16.41 -19.35 -19.00
CA ASN A 51 15.27 -18.70 -19.61
C ASN A 51 15.52 -17.18 -19.73
N GLU A 52 15.81 -16.71 -20.94
CA GLU A 52 16.02 -15.28 -21.25
C GLU A 52 14.82 -14.39 -20.87
N ALA A 53 13.62 -14.97 -20.70
CA ALA A 53 12.42 -14.25 -20.25
C ALA A 53 12.50 -13.75 -18.79
N ILE A 54 13.42 -14.30 -17.97
CA ILE A 54 13.74 -13.80 -16.62
C ILE A 54 14.43 -12.43 -16.69
N TYR A 55 15.26 -12.21 -17.72
CA TYR A 55 15.96 -10.96 -17.98
C TYR A 55 15.13 -9.92 -18.73
N ASN A 56 13.84 -10.16 -18.90
CA ASN A 56 12.95 -9.19 -19.49
C ASN A 56 12.98 -7.91 -18.63
N PHE A 57 13.33 -6.79 -19.27
CA PHE A 57 13.45 -5.45 -18.67
C PHE A 57 12.25 -5.06 -17.80
N GLN A 58 11.09 -5.63 -18.13
CA GLN A 58 9.83 -5.47 -17.43
C GLN A 58 9.86 -5.97 -15.97
N ARG A 59 10.60 -7.05 -15.66
CA ARG A 59 10.66 -7.60 -14.29
C ARG A 59 11.80 -7.02 -13.47
N ILE A 60 12.95 -6.76 -14.09
CA ILE A 60 14.13 -6.26 -13.38
C ILE A 60 14.02 -4.76 -13.06
N ARG A 61 13.33 -3.98 -13.89
CA ARG A 61 13.26 -2.52 -13.74
C ARG A 61 11.83 -1.99 -13.55
N LEU A 62 10.86 -2.49 -14.31
CA LEU A 62 9.48 -1.98 -14.24
C LEU A 62 8.77 -2.44 -12.96
N ALA A 63 8.89 -3.72 -12.58
CA ALA A 63 8.23 -4.24 -11.39
C ALA A 63 8.73 -3.59 -10.07
N PRO A 64 10.05 -3.45 -9.82
CA PRO A 64 10.55 -2.75 -8.63
C PRO A 64 10.17 -1.27 -8.63
N ALA A 65 10.19 -0.62 -9.80
CA ALA A 65 9.76 0.78 -9.91
C ALA A 65 8.27 0.94 -9.57
N LEU A 66 7.40 0.02 -10.01
CA LEU A 66 5.97 0.01 -9.65
C LEU A 66 5.75 -0.15 -8.15
N VAL A 67 6.49 -1.05 -7.49
CA VAL A 67 6.43 -1.20 -6.04
C VAL A 67 6.87 0.08 -5.32
N LEU A 68 7.98 0.70 -5.76
CA LEU A 68 8.47 1.97 -5.21
C LEU A 68 7.46 3.12 -5.40
N ILE A 69 6.82 3.20 -6.57
CA ILE A 69 5.77 4.17 -6.84
C ILE A 69 4.56 3.91 -5.93
N GLY A 70 4.17 2.65 -5.74
CA GLY A 70 3.12 2.26 -4.81
C GLY A 70 3.41 2.72 -3.38
N PHE A 71 4.64 2.53 -2.89
CA PHE A 71 5.06 3.05 -1.58
C PHE A 71 5.06 4.58 -1.53
N ALA A 72 5.47 5.27 -2.60
CA ALA A 72 5.40 6.73 -2.65
C ALA A 72 3.95 7.24 -2.57
N ILE A 73 3.00 6.53 -3.20
CA ILE A 73 1.57 6.83 -3.12
C ILE A 73 1.05 6.61 -1.70
N GLU A 74 1.44 5.53 -1.01
CA GLU A 74 1.08 5.29 0.40
C GLU A 74 1.60 6.41 1.31
N VAL A 75 2.88 6.77 1.15
CA VAL A 75 3.49 7.87 1.92
C VAL A 75 2.72 9.17 1.68
N TYR A 76 2.39 9.49 0.43
CA TYR A 76 1.57 10.66 0.11
C TYR A 76 0.16 10.56 0.71
N ALA A 77 -0.50 9.41 0.63
CA ALA A 77 -1.85 9.19 1.14
C ALA A 77 -1.92 9.33 2.67
N ILE A 78 -0.88 8.88 3.39
CA ILE A 78 -0.76 9.02 4.85
C ILE A 78 -0.43 10.47 5.22
N LEU A 79 0.50 11.12 4.51
CA LEU A 79 0.93 12.49 4.78
C LEU A 79 -0.08 13.56 4.36
N LEU A 80 -1.05 13.22 3.50
CA LEU A 80 -2.10 14.12 3.04
C LEU A 80 -3.06 14.50 4.18
N ASN A 81 -2.61 15.26 5.16
CA ASN A 81 -3.44 15.67 6.29
C ASN A 81 -4.72 16.38 5.80
N PRO A 82 -5.92 15.82 6.06
CA PRO A 82 -7.18 16.46 5.70
C PRO A 82 -7.54 17.61 6.64
N HIS A 83 -6.73 17.89 7.66
CA HIS A 83 -6.95 18.97 8.64
C HIS A 83 -6.81 20.40 8.09
N LYS A 84 -6.67 20.59 6.78
CA LYS A 84 -6.85 21.92 6.15
C LYS A 84 -8.26 22.02 5.54
N LYS A 85 -9.10 22.72 6.31
CA LYS A 85 -10.50 23.11 6.15
C LYS A 85 -11.54 22.07 6.56
#